data_AF-A0A8J2PC66-F1
#
_entry.id   AF-A0A8J2PC66-F1
#
_cell.length_a   1.000
_cell.length_b   1.000
_cell.length_c   1.000
_cell.angle_alpha   90.00
_cell.angle_beta   90.00
_cell.angle_gamma   90.00
#
_symmetry.space_group_name_H-M   'P 1'
#
loop_
_entity.id
_entity.type
_entity.pdbx_description
1 polymer ?
#
loop_
_entity_poly.entity_id
_entity_poly.type
_entity_poly.pdbx_seq_one_letter_code
_entity_poly.pdbx_strand_id
1 'polypeptide(L)'
;MKVLKFPVDTEAGKGFDCLVEDLNKDGRDDLIITTYYKEQEEGFVFVYEVPSDFPKGVFRKHIIASGFRASDLIAGDSMSPGSAKSFHPHVSLVGNKPSIMLSGDDDGCHYILTPTSEQKDDWS
;
A
#
# COMPACT_ATOMS: atom_id res chain seq x y z
N MET A 1 -16.97 -14.93 -14.16
CA MET A 1 -15.53 -14.55 -14.05
C MET A 1 -14.74 -15.79 -13.70
N LYS A 2 -13.51 -15.95 -14.22
CA LYS A 2 -12.59 -17.04 -13.83
C LYS A 2 -11.64 -16.48 -12.79
N VAL A 3 -11.52 -17.13 -11.63
CA VAL A 3 -10.51 -16.78 -10.64
C VAL A 3 -9.18 -17.34 -11.12
N LEU A 4 -8.23 -16.46 -11.45
CA LEU A 4 -6.84 -16.85 -11.63
C LEU A 4 -6.18 -16.80 -10.25
N LYS A 5 -5.71 -17.94 -9.77
CA LYS A 5 -4.98 -18.03 -8.50
C LYS A 5 -3.48 -17.90 -8.80
N PHE A 6 -3.00 -16.66 -8.91
CA PHE A 6 -1.58 -16.34 -8.90
C PHE A 6 -1.31 -15.46 -7.68
N PRO A 7 -0.45 -15.86 -6.74
CA PRO A 7 -0.11 -14.99 -5.62
C PRO A 7 0.82 -13.87 -6.09
N VAL A 8 0.54 -12.63 -5.66
CA VAL A 8 1.41 -11.47 -5.90
C VAL A 8 2.64 -11.54 -4.99
N ASP A 9 2.43 -11.84 -3.70
CA ASP A 9 3.46 -12.08 -2.70
C ASP A 9 2.88 -13.04 -1.64
N THR A 10 3.61 -14.10 -1.29
CA THR A 10 3.22 -15.09 -0.27
C THR A 10 3.82 -14.81 1.10
N GLU A 11 4.68 -13.82 1.20
CA GLU A 11 5.42 -13.42 2.41
C GLU A 11 5.00 -12.03 2.90
N ALA A 12 3.96 -11.44 2.30
CA ALA A 12 3.48 -10.08 2.59
C ALA A 12 2.77 -9.91 3.95
N GLY A 13 2.68 -10.94 4.79
CA GLY A 13 1.85 -10.92 5.99
C GLY A 13 0.35 -11.04 5.68
N LYS A 14 -0.52 -10.58 6.59
CA LYS A 14 -1.97 -10.59 6.41
C LYS A 14 -2.43 -9.32 5.70
N GLY A 15 -2.72 -9.43 4.41
CA GLY A 15 -3.31 -8.33 3.64
C GLY A 15 -4.69 -7.93 4.16
N PHE A 16 -4.94 -6.63 4.27
CA PHE A 16 -6.21 -6.05 4.70
C PHE A 16 -7.00 -5.48 3.50
N ASP A 17 -6.40 -4.56 2.76
CA ASP A 17 -7.03 -3.91 1.60
C ASP A 17 -6.06 -3.73 0.42
N CYS A 18 -6.61 -3.46 -0.77
CA CYS A 18 -5.87 -3.25 -2.01
C CYS A 18 -6.43 -2.04 -2.78
N LEU A 19 -5.54 -1.12 -3.15
CA LEU A 19 -5.80 -0.01 -4.06
C LEU A 19 -4.97 -0.20 -5.35
N VAL A 20 -5.58 0.13 -6.49
CA VAL A 20 -4.92 0.11 -7.81
C VAL A 20 -4.77 1.54 -8.29
N GLU A 21 -3.54 1.97 -8.58
CA GLU A 21 -3.21 3.33 -9.03
C GLU A 21 -1.81 3.32 -9.66
N ASP A 22 -1.59 4.11 -10.72
CA ASP A 22 -0.24 4.44 -11.22
C ASP A 22 0.43 5.40 -10.22
N LEU A 23 1.06 4.83 -9.19
CA LEU A 23 1.55 5.57 -8.04
C LEU A 23 2.84 6.30 -8.38
N ASN A 24 3.70 5.69 -9.19
CA ASN A 24 4.97 6.30 -9.60
C ASN A 24 4.91 7.14 -10.89
N LYS A 25 3.74 7.20 -11.55
CA LYS A 25 3.50 7.94 -12.80
C LYS A 25 4.35 7.44 -13.96
N ASP A 26 4.57 6.13 -14.02
CA ASP A 26 5.26 5.48 -15.14
C ASP A 26 4.33 5.05 -16.28
N GLY A 27 3.01 5.18 -16.08
CA GLY A 27 1.98 4.82 -17.05
C GLY A 27 1.46 3.39 -16.93
N ARG A 28 1.84 2.67 -15.87
CA ARG A 28 1.25 1.37 -15.49
C ARG A 28 0.69 1.46 -14.08
N ASP A 29 -0.41 0.75 -13.85
CA ASP A 29 -0.97 0.66 -12.50
C ASP A 29 -0.04 -0.13 -11.59
N ASP A 30 0.03 0.29 -10.33
CA ASP A 30 0.64 -0.42 -9.21
C ASP A 30 -0.44 -0.95 -8.26
N LEU A 31 -0.07 -1.94 -7.44
CA LEU A 31 -0.93 -2.45 -6.36
C LEU A 31 -0.43 -1.93 -5.02
N ILE A 32 -1.19 -1.05 -4.37
CA ILE A 32 -0.93 -0.62 -3.00
C ILE A 32 -1.68 -1.56 -2.05
N ILE A 33 -0.94 -2.29 -1.22
CA ILE A 33 -1.48 -3.29 -0.30
C ILE A 33 -1.15 -2.88 1.14
N THR A 34 -2.17 -2.81 1.98
CA THR A 34 -2.01 -2.64 3.42
C THR A 34 -2.00 -4.00 4.09
N THR A 35 -1.09 -4.21 5.04
CA THR A 35 -0.86 -5.53 5.63
C THR A 35 -0.37 -5.44 7.07
N TYR A 36 -0.53 -6.53 7.79
CA TYR A 36 -0.07 -6.70 9.16
C TYR A 36 0.75 -7.98 9.34
N TYR A 37 1.92 -7.87 9.96
CA TYR A 37 2.78 -8.99 10.35
C TYR A 37 2.59 -9.28 11.83
N LYS A 38 1.94 -10.40 12.14
CA LYS A 38 1.61 -10.77 13.52
C LYS A 38 2.85 -11.04 14.37
N GLU A 39 3.90 -11.59 13.78
CA GLU A 39 5.14 -11.92 14.49
C GLU A 39 5.94 -10.68 14.90
N GLN A 40 5.74 -9.56 14.19
CA GLN A 40 6.42 -8.29 14.44
C GLN A 40 5.52 -7.28 15.16
N GLU A 41 4.23 -7.60 15.29
CA GLU A 41 3.18 -6.70 15.75
C GLU A 41 3.21 -5.36 15.00
N GLU A 42 3.48 -5.41 13.69
CA GLU A 42 3.73 -4.23 12.86
C GLU A 42 2.99 -4.34 11.52
N GLY A 43 2.38 -3.23 11.14
CA GLY A 43 1.74 -3.01 9.86
C GLY A 43 2.64 -2.32 8.85
N PHE A 44 2.35 -2.58 7.58
CA PHE A 44 3.08 -2.04 6.44
C PHE A 44 2.12 -1.58 5.34
N VAL A 45 2.61 -0.64 4.54
CA VAL A 45 2.04 -0.33 3.22
C VAL A 45 3.08 -0.71 2.18
N PHE A 46 2.74 -1.72 1.39
CA PHE A 46 3.55 -2.16 0.27
C PHE A 46 3.00 -1.64 -1.04
N VAL A 47 3.88 -1.40 -1.99
CA VAL A 47 3.53 -1.19 -3.39
C VAL A 47 4.15 -2.30 -4.22
N TYR A 48 3.36 -2.88 -5.11
CA TYR A 48 3.81 -3.87 -6.06
C TYR A 48 3.67 -3.32 -7.48
N GLU A 49 4.79 -3.17 -8.17
CA GLU A 49 4.77 -2.84 -9.59
C GLU A 49 4.16 -3.99 -10.38
N VAL A 50 3.17 -3.70 -11.23
CA VAL A 50 2.59 -4.72 -12.12
C VAL A 50 3.56 -5.01 -13.27
N PRO A 51 3.97 -6.27 -13.47
CA PRO A 51 4.93 -6.62 -14.50
C PRO A 51 4.36 -6.46 -15.90
N SER A 52 5.20 -6.04 -16.86
CA SER A 52 4.80 -5.85 -18.26
C SER A 52 4.32 -7.13 -18.96
N ASP A 53 4.73 -8.31 -18.49
CA ASP A 53 4.36 -9.64 -18.98
C ASP A 53 3.30 -10.33 -18.08
N PHE A 54 2.42 -9.53 -17.47
CA PHE A 54 1.32 -9.99 -16.63
C PHE A 54 0.50 -11.15 -17.27
N PRO A 55 0.12 -12.19 -16.50
CA PRO A 55 0.38 -12.41 -15.07
C PRO A 55 1.64 -13.26 -14.80
N LYS A 56 2.60 -13.36 -15.74
CA LYS A 56 3.75 -14.26 -15.64
C LYS A 56 4.99 -13.64 -15.00
N GLY A 57 5.09 -12.31 -15.04
CA GLY A 57 6.24 -11.60 -14.50
C GLY A 57 6.28 -11.53 -12.99
N VAL A 58 7.38 -10.96 -12.50
CA VAL A 58 7.63 -10.73 -11.07
C VAL A 58 7.09 -9.35 -10.68
N PHE A 59 6.23 -9.32 -9.67
CA PHE A 59 5.79 -8.08 -9.04
C PHE A 59 6.92 -7.54 -8.15
N ARG A 60 7.44 -6.35 -8.46
CA ARG A 60 8.49 -5.74 -7.65
C ARG A 60 7.88 -5.04 -6.46
N LYS A 61 8.30 -5.46 -5.26
CA LYS A 61 7.79 -4.95 -3.99
C LYS A 61 8.62 -3.76 -3.50
N HIS A 62 7.92 -2.73 -3.03
CA HIS A 62 8.47 -1.57 -2.34
C HIS A 62 7.76 -1.38 -1.01
N ILE A 63 8.50 -0.96 0.02
CA ILE A 63 7.93 -0.55 1.31
C ILE A 63 7.83 0.96 1.30
N ILE A 64 6.62 1.50 1.30
CA ILE A 64 6.41 2.96 1.29
C ILE A 64 6.06 3.53 2.67
N ALA A 65 5.60 2.66 3.59
CA ALA A 65 5.42 3.01 4.99
C ALA A 65 5.42 1.74 5.87
N SER A 66 5.84 1.90 7.12
CA SER A 66 5.79 0.87 8.16
C SER A 66 5.62 1.51 9.54
N GLY A 67 5.64 0.70 10.60
CA GLY A 67 5.56 1.16 11.97
C GLY A 67 4.13 1.35 12.51
N PHE A 68 3.12 0.90 11.78
CA PHE A 68 1.73 0.95 12.23
C PHE A 68 1.51 -0.11 13.31
N ARG A 69 1.01 0.30 14.47
CA ARG A 69 0.78 -0.60 15.61
C ARG A 69 -0.60 -0.35 16.17
N ALA A 70 -1.36 -1.43 16.23
CA ALA A 70 -2.70 -1.42 16.81
C ALA A 70 -2.66 -0.91 18.26
N SER A 71 -3.74 -0.26 18.70
CA SER A 71 -3.84 0.27 20.06
C SER A 71 -4.00 -0.85 21.08
N ASP A 72 -3.24 -0.80 22.18
CA ASP A 72 -3.39 -1.68 23.34
C ASP A 72 -4.75 -1.54 24.05
N LEU A 73 -5.52 -0.50 23.72
CA LEU A 73 -6.85 -0.25 24.27
C LEU A 73 -7.94 -1.14 23.65
N ILE A 74 -7.66 -1.78 22.51
CA ILE A 74 -8.60 -2.65 21.81
C ILE A 74 -8.30 -4.10 22.19
N ALA A 75 -9.28 -4.76 22.81
CA ALA A 75 -9.16 -6.17 23.19
C ALA A 75 -9.44 -7.09 21.98
N GLY A 76 -8.57 -8.08 21.75
CA GLY A 76 -8.74 -9.09 20.70
C GLY A 76 -7.57 -9.13 19.71
N ASP A 77 -7.76 -9.82 18.57
CA ASP A 77 -6.83 -9.74 17.44
C ASP A 77 -7.00 -8.36 16.77
N SER A 78 -6.17 -7.40 17.19
CA SER A 78 -6.14 -6.00 16.75
C SER A 78 -5.04 -5.81 15.69
N MET A 79 -5.33 -5.10 14.59
CA MET A 79 -4.41 -4.97 13.43
C MET A 79 -4.47 -3.58 12.80
N SER A 80 -3.31 -3.09 12.36
CA SER A 80 -3.14 -1.82 11.65
C SER A 80 -2.10 -1.98 10.55
N PRO A 81 -2.10 -1.15 9.49
CA PRO A 81 -3.10 -0.14 9.16
C PRO A 81 -4.30 -0.74 8.40
N GLY A 82 -5.32 0.10 8.16
CA GLY A 82 -6.54 -0.24 7.42
C GLY A 82 -6.51 0.13 5.94
N SER A 83 -7.63 0.64 5.43
CA SER A 83 -7.80 0.99 4.02
C SER A 83 -7.03 2.24 3.57
N ALA A 84 -6.60 2.23 2.31
CA ALA A 84 -5.90 3.35 1.66
C ALA A 84 -6.75 3.97 0.53
N LYS A 85 -6.55 5.27 0.28
CA LYS A 85 -7.08 6.00 -0.89
C LYS A 85 -6.05 6.99 -1.44
N SER A 86 -5.78 6.94 -2.74
CA SER A 86 -4.97 7.94 -3.43
C SER A 86 -5.77 9.22 -3.64
N PHE A 87 -5.09 10.36 -3.59
CA PHE A 87 -5.67 11.65 -3.95
C PHE A 87 -4.60 12.66 -4.35
N HIS A 88 -5.01 13.67 -5.12
CA HIS A 88 -4.23 14.88 -5.33
C HIS A 88 -4.88 16.02 -4.55
N PRO A 89 -4.16 16.72 -3.64
CA PRO A 89 -4.75 17.80 -2.85
C PRO A 89 -5.12 19.02 -3.70
N HIS A 90 -4.58 19.13 -4.91
CA HIS A 90 -4.91 20.17 -5.87
C HIS A 90 -4.85 19.66 -7.32
N VAL A 91 -5.72 20.18 -8.19
CA VAL A 91 -5.83 19.76 -9.60
C VAL A 91 -4.53 19.96 -10.39
N SER A 92 -3.70 20.94 -10.01
CA SER A 92 -2.41 21.18 -10.65
C SER A 92 -1.37 20.09 -10.39
N LEU A 93 -1.63 19.19 -9.43
CA LEU A 93 -0.72 18.11 -9.04
C LEU A 93 -1.10 16.76 -9.66
N VAL A 94 -2.14 16.68 -10.50
CA VAL A 94 -2.58 15.41 -11.09
C VAL A 94 -1.48 14.71 -11.92
N GLY A 95 -0.52 15.47 -12.46
CA GLY A 95 0.64 14.92 -13.16
C GLY A 95 1.76 14.39 -12.25
N ASN A 96 1.69 14.66 -10.95
CA ASN A 96 2.64 14.21 -9.94
C ASN A 96 2.18 12.89 -9.30
N LYS A 97 3.07 12.28 -8.53
CA LYS A 97 2.72 11.15 -7.67
C LYS A 97 1.62 11.58 -6.68
N PRO A 98 0.56 10.77 -6.48
CA PRO A 98 -0.52 11.13 -5.57
C PRO A 98 -0.09 10.98 -4.11
N SER A 99 -0.76 11.69 -3.21
CA SER A 99 -0.72 11.39 -1.77
C SER A 99 -1.66 10.24 -1.46
N ILE A 100 -1.45 9.56 -0.32
CA ILE A 100 -2.32 8.48 0.16
C ILE A 100 -2.92 8.88 1.50
N MET A 101 -4.25 8.90 1.58
CA MET A 101 -4.97 8.89 2.86
C MET A 101 -5.06 7.44 3.34
N LEU A 102 -4.60 7.19 4.56
CA LEU A 102 -4.54 5.86 5.14
C LEU A 102 -5.30 5.86 6.48
N SER A 103 -6.25 4.93 6.61
CA SER A 103 -6.83 4.60 7.91
C SER A 103 -5.81 3.83 8.72
N GLY A 104 -5.58 4.23 9.98
CA GLY A 104 -4.80 3.43 10.91
C GLY A 104 -5.59 2.28 11.57
N ASP A 105 -6.91 2.26 11.32
CA ASP A 105 -7.83 1.23 11.81
C ASP A 105 -7.77 1.13 13.34
N ASP A 106 -7.24 0.03 13.87
CA ASP A 106 -7.17 -0.22 15.30
C ASP A 106 -6.11 0.63 16.04
N ASP A 107 -5.26 1.39 15.36
CA ASP A 107 -4.33 2.33 16.02
C ASP A 107 -5.01 3.65 16.42
N GLY A 108 -6.25 3.87 15.97
CA GLY A 108 -7.06 5.05 16.28
C GLY A 108 -6.63 6.34 15.56
N CYS A 109 -5.70 6.25 14.61
CA CYS A 109 -5.13 7.36 13.86
C CYS A 109 -5.55 7.36 12.38
N HIS A 110 -5.29 8.49 11.73
CA HIS A 110 -5.31 8.62 10.27
C HIS A 110 -4.01 9.24 9.80
N TYR A 111 -3.52 8.79 8.66
CA TYR A 111 -2.24 9.21 8.10
C TYR A 111 -2.42 9.76 6.69
N ILE A 112 -1.56 10.71 6.34
CA ILE A 112 -1.36 11.14 4.95
C ILE A 112 0.09 10.80 4.59
N LEU A 113 0.26 9.83 3.70
CA LEU A 113 1.56 9.52 3.12
C LEU A 113 1.77 10.43 1.91
N THR A 114 2.87 11.16 1.90
CA THR A 114 3.20 12.09 0.81
C THR A 114 4.54 11.68 0.21
N PRO A 115 4.64 11.57 -1.13
CA PRO A 115 5.91 11.28 -1.77
C PRO A 115 6.94 12.36 -1.43
N THR A 116 8.16 11.96 -1.12
CA THR A 116 9.27 12.91 -0.90
C THR A 116 10.02 13.22 -2.19
N SER A 117 9.72 12.49 -3.27
CA SER A 117 10.33 12.63 -4.60
C SER A 117 9.32 12.36 -5.72
N GLU A 118 9.41 13.15 -6.80
CA GLU A 118 8.63 12.95 -8.02
C GLU A 118 9.34 12.06 -9.05
N GLN A 119 10.56 11.58 -8.74
CA GLN A 119 11.29 10.68 -9.64
C GLN A 119 10.63 9.31 -9.66
N LYS A 120 10.38 8.76 -10.85
CA LYS A 120 9.59 7.52 -11.02
C LYS A 120 10.15 6.34 -10.22
N ASP A 121 11.47 6.16 -10.25
CA ASP A 121 12.14 5.04 -9.58
C ASP A 121 12.39 5.27 -8.08
N ASP A 122 12.00 6.42 -7.55
CA ASP A 122 12.16 6.78 -6.13
C ASP A 122 10.85 6.57 -5.36
N TRP A 123 10.81 5.56 -4.49
CA TRP A 123 9.62 5.12 -3.77
C TRP A 123 9.50 5.69 -2.35
N SER A 124 10.21 6.79 -2.07
CA SER A 124 10.18 7.50 -0.79
C SER A 124 9.21 8.67 -0.71
#